data_AF-A0A7G9FY84-F1
#
_entry.id   AF-A0A7G9FY84-F1
#
_cell.length_a   1.000
_cell.length_b   1.000
_cell.length_c   1.000
_cell.angle_alpha   90.00
_cell.angle_beta   90.00
_cell.angle_gamma   90.00
#
_symmetry.space_group_name_H-M   'P 1'
#
loop_
_entity.id
_entity.type
_entity.pdbx_description
1 polymer ?
#
loop_
_entity_poly.entity_id
_entity_poly.type
_entity_poly.pdbx_seq_one_letter_code
_entity_poly.pdbx_strand_id
1 'polypeptide(L)'
;MANHENLSTPFIYLRSTGEKISVTKEQRDAFYKESDRIRHKEQHHHRCMCSKKHLWECDGDCIACKYHAAGDTLSLDIPTEDGEVNMYDCIPDSSPSMENVIADRLLLDQLFNRLRELDPDADTIIQLSCLHQQ
;
A
#
# COMPACT_ATOMS: atom_id res chain seq x y z
N MET A 1 5.22 -19.29 -46.01
CA MET A 1 4.96 -18.13 -45.14
C MET A 1 6.31 -17.74 -44.56
N ALA A 2 6.91 -16.67 -45.05
CA ALA A 2 8.24 -16.25 -44.61
C ALA A 2 8.12 -15.68 -43.19
N ASN A 3 8.72 -16.36 -42.21
CA ASN A 3 8.90 -15.82 -40.87
C ASN A 3 9.83 -14.60 -41.02
N HIS A 4 9.27 -13.41 -40.90
CA HIS A 4 10.06 -12.20 -40.70
C HIS A 4 10.66 -12.29 -39.29
N GLU A 5 11.74 -13.05 -39.14
CA GLU A 5 12.59 -12.96 -37.96
C GLU A 5 13.15 -11.54 -37.95
N ASN A 6 12.54 -10.70 -37.11
CA ASN A 6 12.95 -9.32 -36.94
C ASN A 6 14.35 -9.34 -36.30
N LEU A 7 15.38 -9.20 -37.13
CA LEU A 7 16.82 -9.11 -36.80
C LEU A 7 17.17 -7.86 -35.98
N SER A 8 16.25 -7.36 -35.16
CA SER A 8 16.52 -6.24 -34.26
C SER A 8 17.48 -6.72 -33.18
N THR A 9 18.72 -6.24 -33.24
CA THR A 9 19.76 -6.52 -32.26
C THR A 9 19.24 -6.18 -30.86
N PRO A 10 19.23 -7.14 -29.91
CA PRO A 10 18.83 -6.87 -28.54
C PRO A 10 19.66 -5.72 -27.96
N PHE A 11 18.98 -4.81 -27.26
CA PHE A 11 19.63 -3.67 -26.64
C PHE A 11 19.08 -3.42 -25.24
N ILE A 12 19.91 -2.80 -24.41
CA ILE A 12 19.54 -2.21 -23.12
C ILE A 12 19.63 -0.70 -23.28
N TYR A 13 18.62 0.02 -22.79
CA TYR A 13 18.66 1.47 -22.69
C TYR A 13 19.15 1.86 -21.29
N LEU A 14 20.25 2.60 -21.21
CA LEU A 14 20.72 3.20 -19.96
C LEU A 14 20.23 4.63 -19.89
N ARG A 15 19.38 4.93 -18.93
CA ARG A 15 18.79 6.26 -18.79
C ARG A 15 19.79 7.30 -18.32
N SER A 16 20.80 6.91 -17.55
CA SER A 16 21.88 7.79 -17.07
C SER A 16 22.72 8.39 -18.20
N THR A 17 22.94 7.63 -19.28
CA THR A 17 23.70 8.08 -20.46
C THR A 17 22.81 8.42 -21.65
N GLY A 18 21.56 7.94 -21.67
CA GLY A 18 20.64 8.07 -22.79
C GLY A 18 20.98 7.15 -23.97
N GLU A 19 21.88 6.19 -23.79
CA GLU A 19 22.41 5.36 -24.86
C GLU A 19 21.71 3.99 -24.94
N LYS A 20 21.71 3.41 -26.15
CA LYS A 20 21.29 2.03 -26.40
C LYS A 20 22.51 1.16 -26.60
N ILE A 21 22.77 0.26 -25.67
CA ILE A 21 23.91 -0.66 -25.70
C ILE A 21 23.43 -1.97 -26.33
N SER A 22 24.08 -2.40 -27.41
CA SER A 22 23.83 -3.71 -28.00
C SER A 22 24.37 -4.82 -27.10
N VAL A 23 23.54 -5.81 -26.82
CA VAL A 23 23.84 -6.92 -25.91
C VAL A 23 23.29 -8.24 -26.44
N THR A 24 23.63 -9.35 -25.81
CA THR A 24 22.96 -10.62 -26.11
C THR A 24 21.52 -10.60 -25.58
N LYS A 25 20.68 -11.50 -26.10
CA LYS A 25 19.29 -11.62 -25.68
C LYS A 25 19.18 -11.96 -24.19
N GLU A 26 20.04 -12.85 -23.71
CA GLU A 26 20.06 -13.32 -22.31
C GLU A 26 20.40 -12.17 -21.35
N GLN A 27 21.36 -11.33 -21.74
CA GLN A 27 21.74 -10.14 -20.96
C GLN A 27 20.59 -9.14 -20.90
N ARG A 28 19.94 -8.87 -22.05
CA ARG A 28 18.77 -7.98 -22.12
C ARG A 28 17.62 -8.50 -21.25
N ASP A 29 17.29 -9.77 -21.39
CA ASP A 29 16.14 -10.38 -20.70
C ASP A 29 16.40 -10.45 -19.19
N ALA A 30 17.64 -10.74 -18.75
CA ALA A 30 18.02 -10.67 -17.34
C ALA A 30 17.94 -9.25 -16.77
N PHE A 31 18.41 -8.25 -17.53
CA PHE A 31 18.35 -6.84 -17.13
C PHE A 31 16.91 -6.37 -16.91
N TYR A 32 16.05 -6.50 -17.93
CA TYR A 32 14.66 -6.02 -17.79
C TYR A 32 13.85 -6.87 -16.81
N LYS A 33 14.19 -8.14 -16.56
CA LYS A 33 13.55 -8.93 -15.50
C LYS A 33 13.79 -8.32 -14.12
N GLU A 34 15.00 -7.82 -13.84
CA GLU A 34 15.30 -7.17 -12.57
C GLU A 34 14.64 -5.78 -12.49
N SER A 35 14.70 -4.99 -13.57
CA SER A 35 13.97 -3.71 -13.67
C SER A 35 12.47 -3.90 -13.45
N ASP A 36 11.89 -4.97 -14.00
CA ASP A 36 10.50 -5.34 -13.82
C ASP A 36 10.20 -5.68 -12.37
N ARG A 37 11.03 -6.49 -11.71
CA ARG A 37 10.88 -6.85 -10.30
C ARG A 37 10.84 -5.61 -9.41
N ILE A 38 11.78 -4.68 -9.61
CA ILE A 38 11.85 -3.42 -8.86
C ILE A 38 10.61 -2.57 -9.15
N ARG A 39 10.27 -2.38 -10.43
CA ARG A 39 9.09 -1.60 -10.83
C ARG A 39 7.81 -2.14 -10.22
N HIS A 40 7.59 -3.46 -10.25
CA HIS A 40 6.39 -4.06 -9.66
C HIS A 40 6.30 -3.83 -8.15
N LYS A 41 7.43 -3.93 -7.44
CA LYS A 41 7.50 -3.59 -6.01
C LYS A 41 7.14 -2.12 -5.79
N GLU A 42 7.76 -1.20 -6.51
CA GLU A 42 7.51 0.23 -6.33
C GLU A 42 6.09 0.65 -6.76
N GLN A 43 5.53 0.02 -7.80
CA GLN A 43 4.13 0.23 -8.20
C GLN A 43 3.15 -0.27 -7.14
N HIS A 44 3.43 -1.41 -6.50
CA HIS A 44 2.61 -1.93 -5.39
C HIS A 44 2.56 -0.96 -4.21
N HIS A 45 3.64 -0.22 -3.96
CA HIS A 45 3.72 0.81 -2.93
C HIS A 45 3.35 2.21 -3.44
N HIS A 46 2.79 2.32 -4.64
CA HIS A 46 2.42 3.59 -5.26
C HIS A 46 3.58 4.60 -5.42
N ARG A 47 4.83 4.12 -5.43
CA ARG A 47 6.07 4.92 -5.57
C ARG A 47 6.56 5.04 -7.00
N CYS A 48 5.95 4.33 -7.96
CA CYS A 48 6.35 4.36 -9.36
C CYS A 48 5.15 4.60 -10.29
N MET A 49 5.26 5.62 -11.14
CA MET A 49 4.24 6.01 -12.13
C MET A 49 4.67 5.71 -13.59
N CYS A 50 5.68 4.85 -13.79
CA CYS A 50 6.13 4.45 -15.12
C CYS A 50 5.00 3.81 -15.94
N SER A 51 4.68 4.39 -17.09
CA SER A 51 3.63 3.86 -17.96
C SER A 51 4.13 2.71 -18.83
N LYS A 52 3.20 1.84 -19.29
CA LYS A 52 3.53 0.71 -20.17
C LYS A 52 4.25 1.12 -21.46
N LYS A 53 4.05 2.35 -21.94
CA LYS A 53 4.65 2.88 -23.18
C LYS A 53 6.16 3.16 -23.04
N HIS A 54 6.63 3.42 -21.83
CA HIS A 54 8.03 3.79 -21.54
C HIS A 54 8.78 2.70 -20.75
N LEU A 55 8.28 1.46 -20.70
CA LEU A 55 8.96 0.38 -19.96
C LEU A 55 10.32 0.03 -20.52
N TRP A 56 10.53 0.24 -21.83
CA TRP A 56 11.85 0.08 -22.45
C TRP A 56 12.88 1.11 -21.98
N GLU A 57 12.47 2.22 -21.36
CA GLU A 57 13.36 3.22 -20.74
C GLU A 57 13.71 2.87 -19.28
N CYS A 58 13.06 1.85 -18.70
CA CYS A 58 13.18 1.52 -17.29
C CYS A 58 14.43 0.67 -17.01
N ASP A 59 15.37 1.26 -16.28
CA ASP A 59 16.62 0.64 -15.84
C ASP A 59 16.60 0.14 -14.39
N GLY A 60 15.45 0.22 -13.71
CA GLY A 60 15.29 -0.23 -12.33
C GLY A 60 15.85 0.72 -11.27
N ASP A 61 16.50 1.83 -11.66
CA ASP A 61 16.93 2.85 -10.71
C ASP A 61 15.80 3.86 -10.45
N CYS A 62 15.12 3.70 -9.31
CA CYS A 62 14.02 4.59 -8.93
C CYS A 62 14.47 5.91 -8.30
N ILE A 63 15.70 6.04 -7.80
CA ILE A 63 16.13 7.23 -7.04
C ILE A 63 16.16 8.46 -7.95
N ALA A 64 16.73 8.32 -9.15
CA ALA A 64 16.81 9.41 -10.13
C ALA A 64 15.65 9.37 -11.15
N CYS A 65 14.61 8.57 -10.93
CA CYS A 65 13.56 8.36 -11.91
C CYS A 65 12.56 9.52 -11.94
N LYS A 66 12.34 10.11 -13.13
CA LYS A 66 11.34 11.18 -13.35
C LYS A 66 9.89 10.76 -13.04
N TYR A 67 9.63 9.46 -12.95
CA TYR A 67 8.32 8.90 -12.63
C TYR A 67 8.24 8.36 -11.19
N HIS A 68 9.26 8.61 -10.36
CA HIS A 68 9.22 8.28 -8.95
C HIS A 68 8.21 9.18 -8.22
N ALA A 69 7.43 8.59 -7.34
CA ALA A 69 6.47 9.26 -6.49
C ALA A 69 6.76 8.88 -5.04
N ALA A 70 6.37 9.74 -4.09
CA ALA A 70 6.56 9.45 -2.68
C ALA A 70 5.75 8.22 -2.21
N GLY A 71 4.63 7.92 -2.86
CA GLY A 71 3.80 6.76 -2.56
C GLY A 71 3.43 6.69 -1.07
N ASP A 72 3.75 5.56 -0.44
CA ASP A 72 3.51 5.28 0.98
C ASP A 72 4.60 5.80 1.93
N THR A 73 5.55 6.61 1.46
CA THR A 73 6.67 7.13 2.27
C THR A 73 6.56 8.62 2.59
N LEU A 74 5.42 9.25 2.32
CA LEU A 74 5.15 10.63 2.72
C LEU A 74 5.25 10.75 4.24
N SER A 75 6.11 11.66 4.71
CA SER A 75 6.18 11.97 6.13
C SER A 75 4.89 12.64 6.59
N LEU A 76 4.43 12.26 7.78
CA LEU A 76 3.28 12.88 8.42
C LEU A 76 3.56 14.32 8.88
N ASP A 77 4.84 14.67 9.02
CA ASP A 77 5.30 16.00 9.42
C ASP A 77 5.36 17.00 8.25
N ILE A 78 4.93 16.61 7.04
CA ILE A 78 4.91 17.51 5.89
C ILE A 78 3.81 18.56 6.12
N PRO A 79 4.14 19.86 6.11
CA PRO A 79 3.14 20.92 6.23
C PRO A 79 2.24 20.98 5.00
N THR A 80 0.99 21.39 5.19
CA THR A 80 0.05 21.71 4.10
C THR A 80 0.48 22.97 3.34
N GLU A 81 -0.17 23.28 2.22
CA GLU A 81 0.15 24.46 1.39
C GLU A 81 0.12 25.78 2.18
N ASP A 82 -0.75 25.86 3.19
CA ASP A 82 -0.89 27.03 4.06
C ASP A 82 0.11 27.05 5.23
N GLY A 83 0.81 25.95 5.49
CA GLY A 83 1.84 25.84 6.53
C GLY A 83 1.35 25.73 7.98
N GLU A 84 0.02 25.79 8.20
CA GLU A 84 -0.59 25.84 9.53
C GLU A 84 -0.83 24.47 10.18
N VAL A 85 -0.98 23.42 9.37
CA VAL A 85 -1.25 22.04 9.80
C VAL A 85 -0.40 21.07 8.99
N ASN A 86 -0.13 19.88 9.53
CA ASN A 86 0.57 18.82 8.80
C ASN A 86 -0.38 17.65 8.46
N MET A 87 0.14 16.65 7.75
CA MET A 87 -0.65 15.47 7.38
C MET A 87 -1.11 14.65 8.60
N TYR A 88 -0.37 14.68 9.72
CA TYR A 88 -0.77 14.04 10.98
C TYR A 88 -2.05 14.65 11.54
N ASP A 89 -2.16 15.98 11.54
CA ASP A 89 -3.31 16.72 12.10
C ASP A 89 -4.64 16.43 11.36
N CYS A 90 -4.55 15.98 10.10
CA CYS A 90 -5.68 15.63 9.26
C CYS A 90 -6.17 14.19 9.44
N ILE A 91 -5.44 13.33 10.16
CA ILE A 91 -5.85 11.93 10.38
C ILE A 91 -6.95 11.91 11.45
N PRO A 92 -8.17 11.43 11.13
CA PRO A 92 -9.23 11.36 12.12
C PRO A 92 -8.91 10.32 13.19
N ASP A 93 -9.25 10.63 14.44
CA ASP A 93 -9.18 9.67 15.53
C ASP A 93 -10.14 8.50 15.25
N SER A 94 -9.62 7.27 15.30
CA SER A 94 -10.40 6.04 15.14
C SER A 94 -11.14 5.62 16.40
N SER A 95 -10.93 6.34 17.52
CA SER A 95 -11.63 6.08 18.77
C SER A 95 -13.14 6.20 18.58
N PRO A 96 -13.94 5.33 19.22
CA PRO A 96 -15.39 5.43 19.12
C PRO A 96 -15.87 6.77 19.68
N SER A 97 -16.89 7.34 19.06
CA SER A 97 -17.51 8.54 19.59
C SER A 97 -18.16 8.25 20.95
N MET A 98 -18.35 9.27 21.77
CA MET A 98 -19.02 9.11 23.06
C MET A 98 -20.44 8.57 22.90
N GLU A 99 -21.14 8.97 21.84
CA GLU A 99 -22.47 8.44 21.52
C GLU A 99 -22.43 6.93 21.25
N ASN A 100 -21.43 6.44 20.51
CA ASN A 100 -21.26 5.01 20.25
C ASN A 100 -20.96 4.25 21.55
N VAL A 101 -20.08 4.78 22.39
CA VAL A 101 -19.77 4.17 23.70
C VAL A 101 -21.01 4.07 24.59
N ILE A 102 -21.83 5.13 24.63
CA ILE A 102 -23.09 5.14 25.39
C ILE A 102 -24.09 4.15 24.78
N ALA A 103 -24.24 4.13 23.45
CA ALA A 103 -25.16 3.22 22.77
C ALA A 103 -24.79 1.75 23.01
N ASP A 104 -23.51 1.40 22.90
CA ASP A 104 -23.01 0.05 23.17
C ASP A 104 -23.25 -0.34 24.63
N ARG A 105 -23.04 0.59 25.57
CA ARG A 105 -23.31 0.33 26.99
C ARG A 105 -24.79 0.05 27.25
N LEU A 106 -25.68 0.88 26.70
CA LEU A 106 -27.12 0.71 26.83
C LEU A 106 -27.59 -0.60 26.20
N LEU A 107 -27.05 -0.94 25.03
CA LEU A 107 -27.34 -2.21 24.36
C LEU A 107 -26.89 -3.40 25.20
N LEU A 108 -25.69 -3.35 25.76
CA LEU A 108 -25.17 -4.41 26.62
C LEU A 108 -26.03 -4.62 27.87
N ASP A 109 -26.45 -3.53 28.53
CA ASP A 109 -27.33 -3.62 29.70
C ASP A 109 -28.70 -4.25 29.34
N GLN A 110 -29.26 -3.93 28.17
CA GLN A 110 -30.49 -4.56 27.68
C GLN A 110 -30.30 -6.06 27.41
N LEU A 111 -29.18 -6.44 26.79
CA LEU A 111 -28.86 -7.84 26.52
C LEU A 111 -28.69 -8.65 27.82
N PHE A 112 -28.02 -8.09 28.83
CA PHE A 112 -27.90 -8.73 30.13
C PHE A 112 -29.25 -8.89 30.83
N ASN A 113 -30.10 -7.88 30.78
CA ASN A 113 -31.45 -8.00 31.32
C ASN A 113 -32.24 -9.09 30.61
N ARG A 114 -32.16 -9.17 29.28
CA ARG A 114 -32.82 -10.22 28.51
C ARG A 114 -32.26 -11.61 28.80
N LEU A 115 -30.96 -11.72 29.04
CA LEU A 115 -30.32 -12.99 29.41
C LEU A 115 -30.83 -13.50 30.77
N ARG A 116 -30.95 -12.62 31.77
CA ARG A 116 -31.50 -12.97 33.11
C ARG A 116 -32.94 -13.47 33.07
N GLU A 117 -33.74 -13.02 32.10
CA GLU A 117 -35.10 -13.51 31.91
C GLU A 117 -35.15 -14.92 31.30
N LEU A 118 -34.13 -15.29 30.52
CA LEU A 118 -34.08 -16.52 29.75
C LEU A 118 -33.33 -17.64 30.47
N ASP A 119 -32.33 -17.29 31.29
CA ASP A 119 -31.42 -18.24 31.89
C ASP A 119 -31.24 -17.97 33.39
N PRO A 120 -31.54 -18.96 34.27
CA PRO A 120 -31.34 -18.81 35.72
C PRO A 120 -29.85 -18.65 36.11
N ASP A 121 -28.91 -19.08 35.27
CA ASP A 121 -27.47 -18.98 35.52
C ASP A 121 -26.83 -17.75 34.84
N ALA A 122 -27.65 -16.82 34.31
CA ALA A 122 -27.21 -15.65 33.55
C ALA A 122 -26.10 -14.84 34.24
N ASP A 123 -26.20 -14.57 35.55
CA ASP A 123 -25.21 -13.77 36.26
C ASP A 123 -23.85 -14.47 36.34
N THR A 124 -23.82 -15.80 36.43
CA THR A 124 -22.59 -16.60 36.36
C THR A 124 -21.95 -16.49 34.98
N ILE A 125 -22.76 -16.56 33.92
CA ILE A 125 -22.29 -16.42 32.53
C ILE A 125 -21.69 -15.04 32.32
N ILE A 126 -22.40 -13.98 32.74
CA ILE A 126 -21.95 -12.58 32.63
C ILE A 126 -20.62 -12.39 33.36
N GLN A 127 -20.52 -12.90 34.60
CA GLN A 127 -19.30 -12.78 35.40
C GLN A 127 -18.11 -13.48 34.75
N LEU A 128 -18.30 -14.68 34.18
CA LEU A 128 -17.26 -15.42 33.46
C LEU A 128 -16.84 -14.73 32.15
N SER A 129 -17.79 -14.08 31.45
CA SER A 129 -17.50 -13.31 30.24
C SER A 129 -16.67 -12.06 30.53
N CYS A 130 -16.94 -11.35 31.63
CA CYS A 130 -16.17 -10.16 32.02
C CYS A 130 -14.74 -10.48 32.47
N LEU A 131 -14.47 -11.69 32.99
CA LEU A 131 -13.14 -12.10 33.44
C LEU A 131 -12.14 -12.35 32.30
N HIS A 132 -12.60 -12.58 31.07
CA HIS A 132 -11.74 -12.81 29.90
C HIS A 132 -11.28 -11.51 29.19
N GLN A 133 -11.72 -10.34 29.68
CA GLN A 133 -11.47 -9.03 29.07
C GLN A 133 -10.50 -8.14 29.87
N GLN A 134 -9.87 -8.68 30.92
CA GLN A 134 -8.76 -8.07 31.67
C GLN A 134 -7.45 -8.78 31.35
#